data_AF-A0A7K0DEF2-F1
#
_entry.id   AF-A0A7K0DEF2-F1
#
_cell.length_a   1.000
_cell.length_b   1.000
_cell.length_c   1.000
_cell.angle_alpha   90.00
_cell.angle_beta   90.00
_cell.angle_gamma   90.00
#
_symmetry.space_group_name_H-M   'P 1'
#
loop_
_entity.id
_entity.type
_entity.pdbx_description
1 polymer ?
#
loop_
_entity_poly.entity_id
_entity_poly.type
_entity_poly.pdbx_seq_one_letter_code
_entity_poly.pdbx_strand_id
1 'polypeptide(L)'
;MKTHRVTGEFDQGGANPMWCAVVGVSGLLACAADPPNHGEVEIGSADAPFTQEPAIGEADLVARAVAGDAAAITEVVRLLQDPLYRLALRMTGSPPDAEDATQEILLRVLGNLSTWRAEARLLTWAYRIGVNQLLNLRRRSPQERAQISLDDFATDLRDGLAEQDYRGPEATLLTREVRLTCSQAMLQCLSRDERIAFVLGDVFELGSPEAAWVLGITPATYRKRLQRAKKRLGDFLNSTCGITNPKAACHCARRVDKAVEIGRVDPRRPAYATHPTTPGARTALEVEQQMSRLHDAAAIFRSHPDYAVPATRTESIQRLLNSGRFPLLDESRD
;
A
#
# COMPACT_ATOMS: atom_id res chain seq x y z
N MET A 1 -36.17 -45.17 -14.87
CA MET A 1 -34.95 -45.99 -14.75
C MET A 1 -33.99 -45.29 -13.79
N LYS A 2 -33.87 -45.84 -12.57
CA LYS A 2 -32.91 -45.61 -11.44
C LYS A 2 -32.13 -44.28 -11.48
N THR A 3 -32.43 -43.19 -10.76
CA THR A 3 -32.57 -42.93 -9.30
C THR A 3 -31.56 -43.64 -8.39
N HIS A 4 -30.56 -42.89 -7.90
CA HIS A 4 -29.99 -43.11 -6.59
C HIS A 4 -30.13 -41.83 -5.75
N ARG A 5 -31.01 -41.95 -4.76
CA ARG A 5 -31.30 -41.07 -3.65
C ARG A 5 -30.49 -41.63 -2.47
N VAL A 6 -29.76 -40.80 -1.74
CA VAL A 6 -29.24 -41.15 -0.41
C VAL A 6 -29.90 -40.20 0.57
N THR A 7 -30.76 -40.80 1.40
CA THR A 7 -31.40 -40.26 2.60
C THR A 7 -30.67 -40.80 3.82
N GLY A 8 -30.66 -40.03 4.90
CA GLY A 8 -30.14 -40.40 6.23
C GLY A 8 -30.05 -39.13 7.07
N GLU A 9 -31.13 -38.59 7.61
CA GLU A 9 -31.86 -39.01 8.82
C GLU A 9 -31.37 -38.20 10.05
N PHE A 10 -32.32 -37.50 10.66
CA PHE A 10 -32.18 -36.62 11.80
C PHE A 10 -31.83 -37.41 13.07
N ASP A 11 -31.02 -36.82 13.95
CA ASP A 11 -31.09 -37.14 15.38
C ASP A 11 -31.06 -35.85 16.22
N GLN A 12 -31.94 -35.82 17.22
CA GLN A 12 -32.21 -34.72 18.13
C GLN A 12 -31.46 -34.95 19.45
N GLY A 13 -31.10 -33.85 20.10
CA GLY A 13 -31.03 -33.81 21.56
C GLY A 13 -29.64 -33.97 22.16
N GLY A 14 -29.28 -33.00 23.00
CA GLY A 14 -28.07 -33.10 23.81
C GLY A 14 -27.56 -31.77 24.35
N ALA A 15 -28.44 -30.98 24.96
CA ALA A 15 -27.98 -29.98 25.92
C ALA A 15 -27.32 -30.72 27.09
N ASN A 16 -26.14 -30.30 27.52
CA ASN A 16 -25.69 -30.55 28.89
C ASN A 16 -25.04 -29.30 29.50
N PRO A 17 -25.45 -28.89 30.72
CA PRO A 17 -25.15 -27.62 31.32
C PRO A 17 -24.07 -27.75 32.41
N MET A 18 -23.40 -26.64 32.68
CA MET A 18 -22.76 -26.30 33.96
C MET A 18 -22.50 -24.79 33.76
N TRP A 19 -23.11 -23.85 34.46
CA TRP A 19 -23.10 -23.67 35.91
C TRP A 19 -24.42 -23.00 36.35
N CYS A 20 -25.10 -23.61 37.33
CA CYS A 20 -26.22 -23.01 38.05
C CYS A 20 -25.77 -22.41 39.37
N ALA A 21 -26.34 -21.22 39.65
CA ALA A 21 -26.79 -20.73 40.96
C ALA A 21 -25.72 -20.18 41.93
N VAL A 22 -25.97 -19.20 42.82
CA VAL A 22 -27.13 -18.58 43.50
C VAL A 22 -26.69 -17.11 43.77
N VAL A 23 -27.49 -16.05 43.73
CA VAL A 23 -28.31 -15.49 44.84
C VAL A 23 -29.31 -14.48 44.27
N GLY A 24 -30.57 -14.61 44.66
CA GLY A 24 -31.63 -13.63 44.37
C GLY A 24 -31.78 -12.60 45.48
N VAL A 25 -32.21 -11.39 45.11
CA VAL A 25 -33.02 -10.50 45.96
C VAL A 25 -33.96 -9.70 45.04
N SER A 26 -35.25 -9.74 45.39
CA SER A 26 -36.35 -8.99 44.80
C SER A 26 -36.18 -7.48 44.95
N GLY A 27 -36.64 -6.70 43.96
CA GLY A 27 -36.88 -5.27 44.15
C GLY A 27 -37.04 -4.52 42.83
N LEU A 28 -38.21 -3.88 42.66
CA LEU A 28 -38.59 -3.01 41.54
C LEU A 28 -37.47 -2.06 41.06
N LEU A 29 -37.36 -1.82 39.75
CA LEU A 29 -37.33 -0.47 39.16
C LEU A 29 -37.28 -0.49 37.62
N ALA A 30 -38.25 0.18 37.02
CA ALA A 30 -38.21 0.94 35.76
C ALA A 30 -37.73 0.29 34.44
N CYS A 31 -38.61 0.37 33.44
CA CYS A 31 -38.33 0.19 32.02
C CYS A 31 -37.09 0.98 31.58
N ALA A 32 -36.08 0.30 31.05
CA ALA A 32 -35.01 0.90 30.26
C ALA A 32 -35.22 0.50 28.79
N ALA A 33 -35.19 1.50 27.92
CA ALA A 33 -35.45 1.44 26.50
C ALA A 33 -34.60 0.40 25.74
N ASP A 34 -35.22 -0.22 24.74
CA ASP A 34 -34.53 -1.04 23.74
C ASP A 34 -33.40 -0.23 23.06
N PRO A 35 -32.21 -0.82 22.85
CA PRO A 35 -31.20 -0.19 22.00
C PRO A 35 -31.73 -0.06 20.56
N PRO A 36 -31.48 1.06 19.87
CA PRO A 36 -32.00 1.26 18.54
C PRO A 36 -31.39 0.24 17.58
N ASN A 37 -32.30 -0.44 16.89
CA ASN A 37 -32.13 -1.25 15.69
C ASN A 37 -30.86 -0.87 14.91
N HIS A 38 -29.86 -1.75 14.90
CA HIS A 38 -28.72 -1.66 14.00
C HIS A 38 -29.25 -1.80 12.58
N GLY A 39 -29.51 -0.65 11.94
CA GLY A 39 -29.91 -0.58 10.55
C GLY A 39 -29.00 -1.45 9.70
N GLU A 40 -29.62 -2.36 8.97
CA GLU A 40 -28.98 -3.17 7.94
C GLU A 40 -28.20 -2.23 7.02
N VAL A 41 -26.87 -2.31 7.10
CA VAL A 41 -25.99 -1.61 6.15
C VAL A 41 -26.16 -2.33 4.83
N GLU A 42 -26.93 -1.73 3.91
CA GLU A 42 -27.01 -2.17 2.52
C GLU A 42 -25.59 -2.24 1.94
N ILE A 43 -25.09 -3.46 1.76
CA ILE A 43 -23.86 -3.72 1.03
C ILE A 43 -24.17 -3.47 -0.43
N GLY A 44 -23.84 -2.26 -0.90
CA GLY A 44 -24.01 -1.85 -2.30
C GLY A 44 -23.52 -2.92 -3.28
N SER A 45 -24.34 -3.17 -4.29
CA SER A 45 -24.18 -4.20 -5.33
C SER A 45 -22.76 -4.23 -5.92
N ALA A 46 -22.21 -5.43 -6.07
CA ALA A 46 -20.83 -5.70 -6.47
C ALA A 46 -20.46 -5.39 -7.94
N ASP A 47 -21.40 -4.85 -8.74
CA ASP A 47 -21.32 -4.84 -10.21
C ASP A 47 -21.57 -3.46 -10.85
N ALA A 48 -21.51 -2.35 -10.10
CA ALA A 48 -21.56 -1.03 -10.72
C ALA A 48 -20.35 -0.83 -11.67
N PRO A 49 -20.57 -0.41 -12.94
CA PRO A 49 -19.47 -0.17 -13.86
C PRO A 49 -18.53 0.92 -13.31
N PHE A 50 -17.23 0.62 -13.33
CA PHE A 50 -16.19 1.58 -13.01
C PHE A 50 -16.11 2.62 -14.13
N THR A 51 -16.74 3.77 -13.93
CA THR A 51 -16.58 4.96 -14.78
C THR A 51 -16.14 6.11 -13.90
N GLN A 52 -14.82 6.31 -13.79
CA GLN A 52 -14.31 7.61 -13.35
C GLN A 52 -14.10 8.45 -14.60
N GLU A 53 -14.78 9.58 -14.66
CA GLU A 53 -14.55 10.54 -15.74
C GLU A 53 -13.12 11.08 -15.62
N PRO A 54 -12.37 11.10 -16.74
CA PRO A 54 -11.06 11.74 -16.79
C PRO A 54 -11.19 13.22 -16.41
N ALA A 55 -10.13 13.78 -15.80
CA ALA A 55 -10.15 15.20 -15.45
C ALA A 55 -10.26 16.07 -16.72
N ILE A 56 -10.92 17.23 -16.60
CA ILE A 56 -11.06 18.20 -17.69
C ILE A 56 -9.66 18.52 -18.23
N GLY A 57 -9.40 18.14 -19.50
CA GLY A 57 -8.13 18.38 -20.18
C GLY A 57 -7.16 17.18 -20.24
N GLU A 58 -7.38 16.07 -19.53
CA GLU A 58 -6.52 14.87 -19.66
C GLU A 58 -6.54 14.34 -21.10
N ALA A 59 -7.70 14.36 -21.76
CA ALA A 59 -7.85 13.89 -23.13
C ALA A 59 -7.07 14.74 -24.14
N ASP A 60 -7.13 16.07 -24.02
CA ASP A 60 -6.36 16.99 -24.86
C ASP A 60 -4.86 16.83 -24.63
N LEU A 61 -4.45 16.76 -23.36
CA LEU A 61 -3.06 16.54 -22.98
C LEU A 61 -2.49 15.25 -23.59
N VAL A 62 -3.25 14.15 -23.49
CA VAL A 62 -2.83 12.87 -24.07
C VAL A 62 -2.81 12.93 -25.59
N ALA A 63 -3.80 13.55 -26.23
CA ALA A 63 -3.83 13.69 -27.69
C ALA A 63 -2.62 14.45 -28.22
N ARG A 64 -2.25 15.57 -27.58
CA ARG A 64 -1.06 16.35 -27.92
C ARG A 64 0.22 15.55 -27.67
N ALA A 65 0.32 14.84 -26.55
CA ALA A 65 1.47 14.01 -26.25
C ALA A 65 1.66 12.87 -27.27
N VAL A 66 0.56 12.24 -27.71
CA VAL A 66 0.57 11.22 -28.78
C VAL A 66 0.96 11.82 -30.13
N ALA A 67 0.59 13.07 -30.39
CA ALA A 67 1.01 13.83 -31.57
C ALA A 67 2.46 14.35 -31.50
N GLY A 68 3.22 14.01 -30.46
CA GLY A 68 4.64 14.36 -30.34
C GLY A 68 4.92 15.72 -29.69
N ASP A 69 3.91 16.39 -29.12
CA ASP A 69 4.13 17.65 -28.40
C ASP A 69 4.99 17.41 -27.14
N ALA A 70 6.23 17.90 -27.18
CA ALA A 70 7.21 17.73 -26.11
C ALA A 70 6.76 18.32 -24.77
N ALA A 71 5.99 19.42 -24.78
CA ALA A 71 5.46 20.02 -23.56
C ALA A 71 4.35 19.13 -22.97
N ALA A 72 3.49 18.57 -23.81
CA ALA A 72 2.45 17.64 -23.39
C ALA A 72 3.03 16.34 -22.82
N ILE A 73 4.05 15.76 -23.47
CA ILE A 73 4.75 14.58 -22.97
C ILE A 73 5.40 14.88 -21.61
N THR A 74 6.06 16.03 -21.48
CA THR A 74 6.69 16.45 -20.22
C THR A 74 5.67 16.55 -19.09
N GLU A 75 4.49 17.10 -19.38
CA GLU A 75 3.41 17.20 -18.39
C GLU A 75 2.82 15.83 -18.03
N VAL A 76 2.64 14.91 -18.99
CA VAL A 76 2.25 13.52 -18.71
C VAL A 76 3.26 12.85 -17.76
N VAL A 77 4.56 12.98 -18.03
CA VAL A 77 5.60 12.44 -17.15
C VAL A 77 5.51 13.06 -15.76
N ARG A 78 5.36 14.38 -15.66
CA ARG A 78 5.26 15.10 -14.39
C ARG A 78 4.06 14.63 -13.55
N LEU A 79 2.91 14.40 -14.18
CA LEU A 79 1.70 13.91 -13.50
C LEU A 79 1.84 12.48 -12.97
N LEU A 80 2.60 11.63 -13.68
CA LEU A 80 2.65 10.20 -13.40
C LEU A 80 3.86 9.76 -12.58
N GLN A 81 4.99 10.46 -12.67
CA GLN A 81 6.26 10.01 -12.09
C GLN A 81 6.20 9.78 -10.58
N ASP A 82 5.64 10.71 -9.81
CA ASP A 82 5.64 10.62 -8.34
C ASP A 82 4.63 9.57 -7.84
N PRO A 83 3.37 9.52 -8.34
CA PRO A 83 2.46 8.43 -8.02
C PRO A 83 3.01 7.03 -8.37
N LEU A 84 3.65 6.88 -9.53
CA LEU A 84 4.26 5.62 -9.94
C LEU A 84 5.49 5.29 -9.09
N TYR A 85 6.28 6.28 -8.71
CA TYR A 85 7.39 6.12 -7.79
C TYR A 85 6.95 5.63 -6.42
N ARG A 86 5.90 6.23 -5.85
CA ARG A 86 5.33 5.75 -4.59
C ARG A 86 4.86 4.31 -4.70
N LEU A 87 4.23 3.93 -5.82
CA LEU A 87 3.80 2.55 -6.04
C LEU A 87 5.01 1.60 -6.08
N ALA A 88 6.02 1.95 -6.88
CA ALA A 88 7.24 1.19 -7.02
C ALA A 88 7.95 1.04 -5.66
N LEU A 89 8.06 2.11 -4.88
CA LEU A 89 8.70 2.11 -3.57
C LEU A 89 8.02 1.15 -2.59
N ARG A 90 6.68 1.08 -2.59
CA ARG A 90 5.95 0.09 -1.77
C ARG A 90 6.19 -1.34 -2.22
N MET A 91 6.37 -1.54 -3.53
CA MET A 91 6.58 -2.87 -4.09
C MET A 91 8.03 -3.34 -3.93
N THR A 92 9.03 -2.48 -4.10
CA THR A 92 10.46 -2.84 -4.04
C THR A 92 11.07 -2.70 -2.64
N GLY A 93 10.55 -1.79 -1.82
CA GLY A 93 11.07 -1.52 -0.46
C GLY A 93 12.43 -0.82 -0.43
N SER A 94 12.88 -0.24 -1.56
CA SER A 94 14.20 0.39 -1.70
C SER A 94 14.13 1.55 -2.69
N PRO A 95 14.55 2.78 -2.33
CA PRO A 95 14.52 3.94 -3.24
C PRO A 95 15.27 3.70 -4.57
N PRO A 96 16.51 3.18 -4.59
CA PRO A 96 17.21 2.90 -5.86
C PRO A 96 16.45 1.94 -6.79
N ASP A 97 15.88 0.86 -6.25
CA ASP A 97 15.11 -0.09 -7.06
C ASP A 97 13.77 0.51 -7.52
N ALA A 98 13.17 1.38 -6.69
CA ALA A 98 11.94 2.09 -7.04
C ALA A 98 12.16 3.10 -8.16
N GLU A 99 13.30 3.82 -8.16
CA GLU A 99 13.70 4.73 -9.23
C GLU A 99 13.82 4.00 -10.57
N ASP A 100 14.58 2.89 -10.60
CA ASP A 100 14.78 2.08 -11.80
C ASP A 100 13.44 1.52 -12.31
N ALA A 101 12.60 0.99 -11.42
CA ALA A 101 11.28 0.48 -11.78
C ALA A 101 10.37 1.60 -12.33
N THR A 102 10.38 2.78 -11.72
CA THR A 102 9.57 3.93 -12.16
C THR A 102 9.95 4.37 -13.55
N GLN A 103 11.25 4.44 -13.83
CA GLN A 103 11.75 4.78 -15.16
C GLN A 103 11.24 3.79 -16.20
N GLU A 104 11.36 2.49 -15.96
CA GLU A 104 10.88 1.49 -16.92
C GLU A 104 9.36 1.54 -17.10
N ILE A 105 8.61 1.77 -16.03
CA ILE A 105 7.15 1.92 -16.10
C ILE A 105 6.78 3.15 -16.93
N LEU A 106 7.40 4.31 -16.69
CA LEU A 106 7.13 5.53 -17.45
C LEU A 106 7.41 5.34 -18.95
N LEU A 107 8.51 4.68 -19.31
CA LEU A 107 8.80 4.38 -20.72
C LEU A 107 7.72 3.49 -21.36
N ARG A 108 7.21 2.49 -20.63
CA ARG A 108 6.11 1.64 -21.08
C ARG A 108 4.80 2.40 -21.20
N VAL A 109 4.49 3.25 -20.24
CA VAL A 109 3.32 4.13 -20.25
C VAL A 109 3.35 5.04 -21.47
N LEU A 110 4.46 5.73 -21.71
CA LEU A 110 4.62 6.60 -22.89
C LEU A 110 4.52 5.79 -24.19
N GLY A 111 5.17 4.64 -24.28
CA GLY A 111 5.11 3.77 -25.46
C GLY A 111 3.72 3.19 -25.75
N ASN A 112 2.81 3.16 -24.77
CA ASN A 112 1.44 2.68 -24.93
C ASN A 112 0.40 3.81 -24.84
N LEU A 113 0.83 5.09 -24.79
CA LEU A 113 -0.05 6.21 -24.48
C LEU A 113 -1.21 6.35 -25.47
N SER A 114 -0.98 6.01 -26.75
CA SER A 114 -2.00 5.99 -27.81
C SER A 114 -3.12 4.96 -27.63
N THR A 115 -2.95 4.00 -26.71
CA THR A 115 -3.94 2.97 -26.37
C THR A 115 -4.90 3.40 -25.28
N TRP A 116 -4.62 4.51 -24.58
CA TRP A 116 -5.53 5.04 -23.59
C TRP A 116 -6.77 5.63 -24.26
N ARG A 117 -7.95 5.22 -23.79
CA ARG A 117 -9.28 5.53 -24.38
C ARG A 117 -10.15 6.41 -23.48
N ALA A 118 -9.57 7.01 -22.44
CA ALA A 118 -10.30 7.85 -21.49
C ALA A 118 -11.45 7.14 -20.74
N GLU A 119 -11.43 5.81 -20.70
CA GLU A 119 -12.36 4.96 -19.92
C GLU A 119 -12.03 4.96 -18.41
N ALA A 120 -10.84 5.43 -18.07
CA ALA A 120 -10.34 5.63 -16.71
C ALA A 120 -9.39 6.84 -16.72
N ARG A 121 -9.19 7.44 -15.54
CA ARG A 121 -8.16 8.47 -15.35
C ARG A 121 -6.80 7.98 -15.86
N LEU A 122 -5.99 8.88 -16.39
CA LEU A 122 -4.68 8.54 -16.96
C LEU A 122 -3.80 7.81 -15.92
N LEU A 123 -3.84 8.28 -14.66
CA LEU A 123 -3.09 7.67 -13.56
C LEU A 123 -3.54 6.22 -13.28
N THR A 124 -4.84 5.94 -13.25
CA THR A 124 -5.37 4.59 -13.00
C THR A 124 -4.93 3.62 -14.10
N TRP A 125 -4.98 4.06 -15.36
CA TRP A 125 -4.45 3.28 -16.48
C TRP A 125 -2.92 3.07 -16.40
N ALA A 126 -2.17 4.10 -16.00
CA ALA A 126 -0.73 3.97 -15.78
C ALA A 126 -0.39 3.00 -14.64
N TYR A 127 -1.19 2.97 -13.56
CA TYR A 127 -1.06 1.95 -12.52
C TYR A 127 -1.25 0.54 -13.05
N ARG A 128 -2.21 0.30 -13.95
CA ARG A 128 -2.39 -1.03 -14.57
C ARG A 128 -1.12 -1.49 -15.31
N ILE A 129 -0.46 -0.60 -16.04
CA ILE A 129 0.83 -0.90 -16.68
C ILE A 129 1.91 -1.15 -15.64
N GLY A 130 2.00 -0.27 -14.63
CA GLY A 130 3.00 -0.34 -13.57
C GLY A 130 2.92 -1.61 -12.73
N VAL A 131 1.72 -2.02 -12.35
CA VAL A 131 1.49 -3.21 -11.51
C VAL A 131 1.94 -4.48 -12.23
N ASN A 132 1.64 -4.61 -13.52
CA ASN A 132 2.12 -5.75 -14.31
C ASN A 132 3.65 -5.84 -14.32
N GLN A 133 4.34 -4.70 -14.44
CA GLN A 133 5.80 -4.67 -14.37
C GLN A 133 6.29 -5.04 -12.96
N LEU A 134 5.74 -4.43 -11.91
CA LEU A 134 6.17 -4.60 -10.52
C LEU A 134 5.96 -6.03 -10.02
N LEU A 135 4.88 -6.70 -10.42
CA LEU A 135 4.62 -8.10 -10.06
C LEU A 135 5.66 -9.05 -10.66
N ASN A 136 6.24 -8.69 -11.82
CA ASN A 136 7.22 -9.50 -12.55
C ASN A 136 8.69 -9.12 -12.29
N LEU A 137 8.96 -8.06 -11.50
CA LEU A 137 10.33 -7.66 -11.20
C LEU A 137 11.11 -8.77 -10.49
N ARG A 138 12.42 -8.84 -10.68
CA ARG A 138 13.25 -9.73 -9.87
C ARG A 138 13.11 -9.36 -8.39
N ARG A 139 13.00 -10.35 -7.51
CA ARG A 139 12.99 -10.13 -6.04
C ARG A 139 14.34 -9.56 -5.62
N ARG A 140 14.35 -8.34 -5.09
CA ARG A 140 15.58 -7.63 -4.72
C ARG A 140 15.68 -7.33 -3.23
N SER A 141 14.57 -7.06 -2.56
CA SER A 141 14.58 -6.82 -1.10
C SER A 141 15.04 -8.08 -0.36
N PRO A 142 15.84 -7.94 0.72
CA PRO A 142 16.32 -9.09 1.51
C PRO A 142 15.18 -9.97 2.01
N GLN A 143 14.10 -9.35 2.52
CA GLN A 143 12.93 -10.04 3.04
C GLN A 143 12.23 -10.86 1.97
N GLU A 144 11.99 -10.28 0.79
CA GLU A 144 11.31 -10.97 -0.29
C GLU A 144 12.17 -12.09 -0.90
N ARG A 145 13.49 -11.89 -1.00
CA ARG A 145 14.45 -12.90 -1.49
C ARG A 145 14.56 -14.10 -0.56
N ALA A 146 14.65 -13.85 0.74
CA ALA A 146 14.70 -14.90 1.76
C ALA A 146 13.31 -15.43 2.14
N GLN A 147 12.23 -14.87 1.55
CA GLN A 147 10.84 -15.23 1.83
C GLN A 147 10.49 -15.14 3.33
N ILE A 148 11.04 -14.12 4.00
CA ILE A 148 10.86 -13.86 5.43
C ILE A 148 9.37 -13.66 5.70
N SER A 149 8.81 -14.45 6.61
CA SER A 149 7.43 -14.30 7.04
C SER A 149 7.29 -13.14 8.04
N LEU A 150 6.05 -12.70 8.30
CA LEU A 150 5.81 -11.71 9.35
C LEU A 150 6.18 -12.24 10.74
N ASP A 151 6.12 -13.55 10.97
CA ASP A 151 6.48 -14.16 12.25
C ASP A 151 8.01 -14.20 12.45
N ASP A 152 8.76 -14.52 11.40
CA ASP A 152 10.22 -14.42 11.39
C ASP A 152 10.65 -12.97 11.62
N PHE A 153 9.98 -12.03 10.96
CA PHE A 153 10.25 -10.60 11.12
C PHE A 153 9.91 -10.12 12.54
N ALA A 154 8.84 -10.60 13.14
CA ALA A 154 8.49 -10.29 14.53
C ALA A 154 9.57 -10.78 15.51
N THR A 155 10.16 -11.94 15.22
CA THR A 155 11.26 -12.51 15.99
C THR A 155 12.53 -11.66 15.84
N ASP A 156 12.94 -11.28 14.62
CA ASP A 156 14.06 -10.34 14.38
C ASP A 156 13.89 -9.00 15.10
N LEU A 157 12.66 -8.48 15.11
CA LEU A 157 12.34 -7.25 15.84
C LEU A 157 12.56 -7.44 17.33
N ARG A 158 12.05 -8.53 17.92
CA ARG A 158 12.17 -8.82 19.36
C ARG A 158 13.61 -9.02 19.79
N ASP A 159 14.37 -9.81 19.04
CA ASP A 159 15.71 -10.26 19.43
C ASP A 159 16.76 -9.13 19.41
N GLY A 160 16.52 -8.07 18.64
CA GLY A 160 17.40 -6.91 18.63
C GLY A 160 16.79 -5.66 19.25
N LEU A 161 15.84 -5.79 20.18
CA LEU A 161 15.42 -4.64 20.98
C LEU A 161 16.52 -4.31 21.98
N ALA A 162 17.03 -3.08 21.93
CA ALA A 162 17.89 -2.55 22.99
C ALA A 162 17.09 -2.43 24.30
N GLU A 163 17.75 -2.45 25.46
CA GLU A 163 17.08 -2.25 26.75
C GLU A 163 16.53 -0.83 26.92
N GLN A 164 17.22 0.15 26.36
CA GLN A 164 16.91 1.57 26.46
C GLN A 164 16.70 2.20 25.07
N ASP A 165 15.99 3.32 25.04
CA ASP A 165 15.85 4.12 23.83
C ASP A 165 17.20 4.69 23.40
N TYR A 166 17.38 4.81 22.09
CA TYR A 166 18.51 5.51 21.51
C TYR A 166 18.50 7.01 21.88
N ARG A 167 19.63 7.53 22.36
CA ARG A 167 19.78 8.91 22.88
C ARG A 167 20.81 9.77 22.15
N GLY A 168 21.24 9.36 20.94
CA GLY A 168 22.14 10.19 20.12
C GLY A 168 21.50 11.52 19.69
N PRO A 169 22.29 12.53 19.30
CA PRO A 169 21.76 13.83 18.84
C PRO A 169 20.78 13.70 17.66
N GLU A 170 20.90 12.65 16.86
CA GLU A 170 20.05 12.30 15.73
C GLU A 170 18.84 11.40 16.09
N ALA A 171 18.56 11.20 17.39
CA ALA A 171 17.56 10.23 17.84
C ALA A 171 16.18 10.38 17.21
N THR A 172 15.68 11.61 17.09
CA THR A 172 14.39 11.90 16.44
C THR A 172 14.39 11.46 14.98
N LEU A 173 15.46 11.77 14.25
CA LEU A 173 15.59 11.45 12.82
C LEU A 173 15.72 9.94 12.61
N LEU A 174 16.57 9.26 13.37
CA LEU A 174 16.79 7.82 13.21
C LEU A 174 15.61 6.98 13.69
N THR A 175 14.94 7.40 14.76
CA THR A 175 13.72 6.71 15.24
C THR A 175 12.63 6.74 14.16
N ARG A 176 12.49 7.88 13.48
CA ARG A 176 11.59 8.03 12.34
C ARG A 176 12.02 7.20 11.14
N GLU A 177 13.30 7.23 10.78
CA GLU A 177 13.84 6.41 9.69
C GLU A 177 13.56 4.92 9.95
N VAL A 178 13.78 4.43 11.17
CA VAL A 178 13.44 3.07 11.57
C VAL A 178 11.95 2.78 11.41
N ARG A 179 11.07 3.72 11.77
CA ARG A 179 9.61 3.56 11.60
C ARG A 179 9.23 3.39 10.13
N LEU A 180 9.73 4.26 9.26
CA LEU A 180 9.46 4.23 7.81
C LEU A 180 10.05 2.96 7.18
N THR A 181 11.29 2.62 7.49
CA THR A 181 11.94 1.42 6.97
C THR A 181 11.29 0.13 7.48
N CYS A 182 10.84 0.08 8.74
CA CYS A 182 10.14 -1.07 9.30
C CYS A 182 8.81 -1.30 8.59
N SER A 183 8.05 -0.25 8.30
CA SER A 183 6.79 -0.37 7.59
C SER A 183 6.95 -0.75 6.12
N GLN A 184 8.02 -0.31 5.45
CA GLN A 184 8.37 -0.88 4.14
C GLN A 184 8.74 -2.36 4.25
N ALA A 185 9.54 -2.75 5.23
CA ALA A 185 9.95 -4.15 5.44
C ALA A 185 8.75 -5.08 5.73
N MET A 186 7.75 -4.61 6.50
CA MET A 186 6.51 -5.36 6.74
C MET A 186 5.78 -5.71 5.43
N LEU A 187 5.69 -4.77 4.49
CA LEU A 187 5.10 -5.02 3.17
C LEU A 187 5.89 -6.10 2.41
N GLN A 188 7.22 -6.10 2.53
CA GLN A 188 8.08 -7.08 1.85
C GLN A 188 7.90 -8.51 2.37
N CYS A 189 7.32 -8.69 3.56
CA CYS A 189 6.99 -10.01 4.14
C CYS A 189 5.65 -10.57 3.64
N LEU A 190 4.85 -9.77 2.92
CA LEU A 190 3.64 -10.23 2.24
C LEU A 190 3.99 -10.85 0.89
N SER A 191 3.11 -11.75 0.42
CA SER A 191 3.13 -12.16 -0.99
C SER A 191 2.89 -10.93 -1.88
N ARG A 192 3.46 -10.90 -3.08
CA ARG A 192 3.30 -9.74 -3.99
C ARG A 192 1.84 -9.42 -4.31
N ASP A 193 1.01 -10.45 -4.47
CA ASP A 193 -0.43 -10.32 -4.72
C ASP A 193 -1.18 -9.66 -3.54
N GLU A 194 -0.81 -10.00 -2.31
CA GLU A 194 -1.38 -9.38 -1.11
C GLU A 194 -0.84 -7.96 -0.91
N ARG A 195 0.48 -7.78 -1.11
CA ARG A 195 1.15 -6.48 -1.02
C ARG A 195 0.51 -5.48 -1.96
N ILE A 196 0.35 -5.82 -3.24
CA ILE A 196 -0.21 -4.88 -4.21
C ILE A 196 -1.69 -4.59 -3.92
N ALA A 197 -2.46 -5.60 -3.51
CA ALA A 197 -3.86 -5.39 -3.15
C ALA A 197 -3.99 -4.40 -1.97
N PHE A 198 -3.16 -4.58 -0.95
CA PHE A 198 -3.10 -3.67 0.21
C PHE A 198 -2.65 -2.26 -0.17
N VAL A 199 -1.61 -2.14 -1.00
CA VAL A 199 -1.11 -0.82 -1.43
C VAL A 199 -2.16 -0.05 -2.22
N LEU A 200 -2.83 -0.68 -3.18
CA LEU A 200 -3.88 -0.01 -3.95
C LEU A 200 -5.08 0.39 -3.07
N GLY A 201 -5.56 -0.50 -2.21
CA GLY A 201 -6.79 -0.26 -1.44
C GLY A 201 -6.65 0.55 -0.17
N ASP A 202 -5.64 0.26 0.66
CA ASP A 202 -5.50 0.85 1.99
C ASP A 202 -4.48 1.99 2.04
N VAL A 203 -3.49 2.00 1.12
CA VAL A 203 -2.47 3.05 1.06
C VAL A 203 -2.85 4.14 0.05
N PHE A 204 -3.31 3.74 -1.14
CA PHE A 204 -3.71 4.67 -2.21
C PHE A 204 -5.23 4.91 -2.28
N GLU A 205 -5.99 4.21 -1.44
CA GLU A 205 -7.44 4.44 -1.26
C GLU A 205 -8.26 4.23 -2.55
N LEU A 206 -7.78 3.37 -3.46
CA LEU A 206 -8.56 2.97 -4.64
C LEU A 206 -9.75 2.10 -4.21
N GLY A 207 -10.90 2.36 -4.84
CA GLY A 207 -12.09 1.54 -4.67
C GLY A 207 -11.86 0.10 -5.14
N SER A 208 -12.61 -0.86 -4.59
CA SER A 208 -12.47 -2.27 -4.97
C SER A 208 -12.64 -2.55 -6.48
N PRO A 209 -13.60 -1.95 -7.19
CA PRO A 209 -13.72 -2.12 -8.65
C PRO A 209 -12.49 -1.58 -9.40
N GLU A 210 -11.99 -0.41 -8.98
CA GLU A 210 -10.84 0.25 -9.59
C GLU A 210 -9.55 -0.57 -9.41
N ALA A 211 -9.24 -0.96 -8.18
CA ALA A 211 -8.06 -1.74 -7.87
C ALA A 211 -8.10 -3.13 -8.55
N ALA A 212 -9.28 -3.75 -8.64
CA ALA A 212 -9.48 -5.00 -9.38
C ALA A 212 -9.23 -4.82 -10.89
N TRP A 213 -9.69 -3.71 -11.47
CA TRP A 213 -9.40 -3.34 -12.85
C TRP A 213 -7.89 -3.11 -13.07
N VAL A 214 -7.22 -2.39 -12.17
CA VAL A 214 -5.75 -2.20 -12.22
C VAL A 214 -5.02 -3.55 -12.20
N LEU A 215 -5.50 -4.50 -11.40
CA LEU A 215 -4.89 -5.82 -11.23
C LEU A 215 -5.30 -6.84 -12.30
N GLY A 216 -6.29 -6.55 -13.15
CA GLY A 216 -6.83 -7.51 -14.11
C GLY A 216 -7.50 -8.74 -13.48
N ILE A 217 -8.13 -8.57 -12.31
CA ILE A 217 -8.83 -9.63 -11.57
C ILE A 217 -10.27 -9.23 -11.27
N THR A 218 -11.08 -10.16 -10.76
CA THR A 218 -12.45 -9.83 -10.32
C THR A 218 -12.44 -9.04 -9.01
N PRO A 219 -13.42 -8.13 -8.78
CA PRO A 219 -13.56 -7.41 -7.51
C PRO A 219 -13.65 -8.34 -6.30
N ALA A 220 -14.26 -9.50 -6.45
CA ALA A 220 -14.33 -10.52 -5.39
C ALA A 220 -12.94 -11.10 -5.05
N THR A 221 -12.12 -11.41 -6.06
CA THR A 221 -10.74 -11.90 -5.84
C THR A 221 -9.87 -10.83 -5.20
N TYR A 222 -10.02 -9.57 -5.63
CA TYR A 222 -9.35 -8.43 -5.02
C TYR A 222 -9.68 -8.30 -3.54
N ARG A 223 -10.97 -8.25 -3.18
CA ARG A 223 -11.42 -8.12 -1.78
C ARG A 223 -10.86 -9.24 -0.90
N LYS A 224 -10.81 -10.48 -1.40
CA LYS A 224 -10.19 -11.61 -0.68
C LYS A 224 -8.69 -11.41 -0.45
N ARG A 225 -7.94 -10.92 -1.44
CA ARG A 225 -6.49 -10.61 -1.30
C ARG A 225 -6.27 -9.49 -0.28
N LEU A 226 -7.05 -8.42 -0.39
CA LEU A 226 -7.00 -7.26 0.52
C LEU A 226 -7.29 -7.70 1.96
N GLN A 227 -8.37 -8.44 2.19
CA GLN A 227 -8.73 -8.92 3.53
C GLN A 227 -7.63 -9.78 4.16
N ARG A 228 -7.00 -10.68 3.39
CA ARG A 228 -5.86 -11.47 3.87
C ARG A 228 -4.68 -10.60 4.26
N ALA A 229 -4.32 -9.62 3.42
CA ALA A 229 -3.24 -8.69 3.71
C ALA A 229 -3.51 -7.88 4.98
N LYS A 230 -4.72 -7.31 5.09
CA LYS A 230 -5.17 -6.55 6.28
C LYS A 230 -5.12 -7.38 7.55
N LYS A 231 -5.62 -8.62 7.51
CA LYS A 231 -5.58 -9.51 8.66
C LYS A 231 -4.13 -9.79 9.10
N ARG A 232 -3.27 -10.18 8.17
CA ARG A 232 -1.85 -10.51 8.47
C ARG A 232 -1.10 -9.31 9.05
N LEU A 233 -1.25 -8.13 8.45
CA LEU A 233 -0.61 -6.91 8.95
C LEU A 233 -1.21 -6.45 10.27
N GLY A 234 -2.54 -6.53 10.42
CA GLY A 234 -3.25 -6.18 11.64
C GLY A 234 -2.82 -7.05 12.82
N ASP A 235 -2.77 -8.37 12.63
CA ASP A 235 -2.32 -9.33 13.64
C ASP A 235 -0.87 -9.01 14.07
N PHE A 236 0.03 -8.82 13.10
CA PHE A 236 1.43 -8.46 13.36
C PHE A 236 1.58 -7.14 14.12
N LEU A 237 0.88 -6.09 13.67
CA LEU A 237 0.97 -4.76 14.27
C LEU A 237 0.43 -4.78 15.71
N ASN A 238 -0.68 -5.47 15.93
CA ASN A 238 -1.30 -5.58 17.25
C ASN A 238 -0.43 -6.39 18.22
N SER A 239 0.25 -7.46 17.78
CA SER A 239 1.09 -8.27 18.66
C SER A 239 2.47 -7.67 18.91
N THR A 240 3.01 -6.94 17.95
CA THR A 240 4.45 -6.63 17.89
C THR A 240 4.73 -5.14 18.01
N CYS A 241 3.94 -4.26 17.39
CA CYS A 241 4.27 -2.85 17.23
C CYS A 241 3.73 -1.96 18.36
N GLY A 242 4.62 -1.32 19.12
CA GLY A 242 4.29 -0.40 20.20
C GLY A 242 3.55 0.87 19.77
N ILE A 243 3.59 1.22 18.47
CA ILE A 243 2.83 2.36 17.91
C ILE A 243 1.34 2.03 17.83
N THR A 244 0.99 0.80 17.43
CA THR A 244 -0.40 0.36 17.30
C THR A 244 -0.96 -0.15 18.62
N ASN A 245 -0.17 -0.94 19.35
CA ASN A 245 -0.53 -1.49 20.65
C ASN A 245 0.52 -1.08 21.70
N PRO A 246 0.21 -0.17 22.63
CA PRO A 246 1.14 0.26 23.67
C PRO A 246 1.69 -0.85 24.58
N LYS A 247 1.04 -2.02 24.62
CA LYS A 247 1.50 -3.20 25.38
C LYS A 247 2.51 -4.05 24.61
N ALA A 248 2.67 -3.82 23.30
CA ALA A 248 3.61 -4.59 22.49
C ALA A 248 5.05 -4.11 22.71
N ALA A 249 6.01 -5.04 22.66
CA ALA A 249 7.38 -4.78 23.09
C ALA A 249 8.20 -3.89 22.14
N CYS A 250 7.84 -3.82 20.85
CA CYS A 250 8.67 -3.11 19.87
C CYS A 250 8.46 -1.59 19.92
N HIS A 251 9.50 -0.84 20.24
CA HIS A 251 9.54 0.61 20.11
C HIS A 251 10.63 1.01 19.10
N CYS A 252 10.31 1.92 18.18
CA CYS A 252 11.24 2.32 17.11
C CYS A 252 12.56 2.86 17.66
N ALA A 253 12.53 3.63 18.76
CA ALA A 253 13.73 4.19 19.39
C ALA A 253 14.68 3.12 19.93
N ARG A 254 14.15 1.98 20.39
CA ARG A 254 14.92 0.81 20.87
C ARG A 254 15.44 -0.07 19.75
N ARG A 255 15.07 0.22 18.51
CA ARG A 255 15.50 -0.53 17.31
C ARG A 255 16.56 0.21 16.49
N VAL A 256 16.88 1.45 16.82
CA VAL A 256 17.85 2.28 16.08
C VAL A 256 19.21 1.60 16.01
N ASP A 257 19.79 1.22 17.16
CA ASP A 257 21.13 0.62 17.19
C ASP A 257 21.21 -0.64 16.33
N LYS A 258 20.25 -1.56 16.49
CA LYS A 258 20.23 -2.79 15.69
C LYS A 258 20.03 -2.50 14.21
N ALA A 259 19.15 -1.56 13.86
CA ALA A 259 18.91 -1.21 12.46
C ALA A 259 20.14 -0.61 11.78
N VAL A 260 20.94 0.17 12.51
CA VAL A 260 22.23 0.70 12.04
C VAL A 260 23.27 -0.41 11.94
N GLU A 261 23.39 -1.27 12.96
CA GLU A 261 24.33 -2.40 12.99
C GLU A 261 24.17 -3.32 11.77
N ILE A 262 22.93 -3.68 11.42
CA ILE A 262 22.63 -4.57 10.29
C ILE A 262 22.58 -3.85 8.93
N GLY A 263 22.87 -2.54 8.89
CA GLY A 263 22.84 -1.73 7.67
C GLY A 263 21.45 -1.51 7.08
N ARG A 264 20.38 -1.73 7.86
CA ARG A 264 19.00 -1.42 7.45
C ARG A 264 18.73 0.09 7.47
N VAL A 265 19.49 0.84 8.28
CA VAL A 265 19.48 2.30 8.36
C VAL A 265 20.92 2.81 8.24
N ASP A 266 21.19 3.71 7.30
CA ASP A 266 22.44 4.48 7.27
C ASP A 266 22.21 5.80 8.02
N PRO A 267 22.84 6.00 9.20
CA PRO A 267 22.62 7.21 9.99
C PRO A 267 23.14 8.47 9.30
N ARG A 268 24.08 8.35 8.36
CA ARG A 268 24.62 9.48 7.59
C ARG A 268 23.74 9.83 6.39
N ARG A 269 22.96 8.88 5.89
CA ARG A 269 22.11 9.02 4.71
C ARG A 269 20.78 8.27 4.89
N PRO A 270 19.88 8.75 5.76
CA PRO A 270 18.55 8.15 5.93
C PRO A 270 17.83 8.06 4.58
N ALA A 271 17.31 6.89 4.25
CA ALA A 271 16.75 6.61 2.93
C ALA A 271 15.33 7.16 2.78
N TYR A 272 14.58 7.28 3.88
CA TYR A 272 13.16 7.60 3.86
C TYR A 272 12.81 8.92 4.56
N ALA A 273 13.44 9.22 5.70
CA ALA A 273 13.11 10.38 6.51
C ALA A 273 13.52 11.71 5.85
N THR A 274 14.56 11.67 5.01
CA THR A 274 15.09 12.83 4.25
C THR A 274 14.86 12.71 2.75
N HIS A 275 14.07 11.75 2.30
CA HIS A 275 13.80 11.54 0.88
C HIS A 275 12.98 12.72 0.31
N PRO A 276 13.23 13.16 -0.94
CA PRO A 276 12.41 14.15 -1.62
C PRO A 276 10.91 13.82 -1.58
N THR A 277 10.08 14.84 -1.41
CA THR A 277 8.62 14.77 -1.44
C THR A 277 8.06 15.57 -2.60
N THR A 278 6.88 15.19 -3.09
CA THR A 278 6.16 15.95 -4.12
C THR A 278 5.96 17.39 -3.64
N PRO A 279 6.17 18.42 -4.48
CA PRO A 279 5.93 19.80 -4.10
C PRO A 279 4.52 20.00 -3.53
N GLY A 280 4.40 20.64 -2.36
CA GLY A 280 3.13 20.85 -1.67
C GLY A 280 2.57 19.62 -0.94
N ALA A 281 3.28 18.48 -0.96
CA ALA A 281 2.91 17.31 -0.19
C ALA A 281 3.25 17.45 1.30
N ARG A 282 2.59 16.63 2.11
CA ARG A 282 2.91 16.52 3.53
C ARG A 282 4.29 15.90 3.71
N THR A 283 5.13 16.57 4.46
CA THR A 283 6.37 16.02 4.98
C THR A 283 6.07 14.93 6.00
N ALA A 284 7.00 14.01 6.25
CA ALA A 284 6.74 13.01 7.29
C ALA A 284 6.52 13.65 8.67
N LEU A 285 6.98 14.89 8.92
CA LEU A 285 6.85 15.53 10.23
C LEU A 285 5.41 15.97 10.46
N GLU A 286 4.81 16.58 9.45
CA GLU A 286 3.40 16.95 9.44
C GLU A 286 2.52 15.71 9.54
N VAL A 287 2.88 14.64 8.82
CA VAL A 287 2.13 13.39 8.88
C VAL A 287 2.19 12.78 10.28
N GLU A 288 3.36 12.74 10.93
CA GLU A 288 3.51 12.23 12.29
C GLU A 288 2.74 13.04 13.34
N GLN A 289 2.70 14.37 13.20
CA GLN A 289 1.93 15.23 14.10
C GLN A 289 0.41 15.01 13.96
N GLN A 290 -0.07 14.64 12.76
CA GLN A 290 -1.47 14.28 12.53
C GLN A 290 -1.84 12.88 13.08
N MET A 291 -0.89 12.01 13.41
CA MET A 291 -1.12 10.60 13.82
C MET A 291 -1.77 10.41 15.21
N SER A 292 -2.44 11.40 15.79
CA SER A 292 -2.86 11.32 17.20
C SER A 292 -4.00 10.32 17.50
N ARG A 293 -4.80 9.77 16.57
CA ARG A 293 -6.02 9.01 16.95
C ARG A 293 -6.56 7.91 16.02
N LEU A 294 -5.74 7.04 15.43
CA LEU A 294 -6.31 5.91 14.67
C LEU A 294 -5.60 4.58 14.97
N HIS A 295 -6.34 3.65 15.57
CA HIS A 295 -6.01 2.22 15.72
C HIS A 295 -6.07 1.46 14.38
N ASP A 296 -5.85 2.15 13.25
CA ASP A 296 -5.90 1.57 11.92
C ASP A 296 -4.50 1.14 11.49
N ALA A 297 -4.32 -0.15 11.26
CA ALA A 297 -3.09 -0.72 10.72
C ALA A 297 -2.62 0.00 9.45
N ALA A 298 -3.56 0.44 8.60
CA ALA A 298 -3.27 1.15 7.37
C ALA A 298 -2.74 2.58 7.62
N ALA A 299 -3.03 3.19 8.78
CA ALA A 299 -2.53 4.53 9.12
C ALA A 299 -1.00 4.59 9.20
N ILE A 300 -0.33 3.51 9.63
CA ILE A 300 1.15 3.43 9.63
C ILE A 300 1.71 3.47 8.21
N PHE A 301 1.02 2.85 7.26
CA PHE A 301 1.49 2.84 5.87
C PHE A 301 1.17 4.16 5.18
N ARG A 302 -0.02 4.73 5.43
CA ARG A 302 -0.38 6.09 5.00
C ARG A 302 0.44 7.19 5.69
N SER A 303 1.19 6.87 6.74
CA SER A 303 2.00 7.87 7.46
C SER A 303 3.32 8.24 6.75
N HIS A 304 3.61 7.64 5.59
CA HIS A 304 4.78 8.05 4.83
C HIS A 304 4.49 9.34 4.08
N PRO A 305 5.51 10.17 3.84
CA PRO A 305 5.41 11.30 2.91
C PRO A 305 4.94 10.86 1.54
N ASP A 306 4.34 11.80 0.80
CA ASP A 306 4.17 11.63 -0.63
C ASP A 306 5.53 11.85 -1.30
N TYR A 307 6.34 10.80 -1.35
CA TYR A 307 7.66 10.85 -1.95
C TYR A 307 7.60 11.28 -3.42
N ALA A 308 8.56 12.13 -3.80
CA ALA A 308 8.86 12.45 -5.18
C ALA A 308 9.99 11.57 -5.69
N VAL A 309 9.97 11.24 -6.98
CA VAL A 309 11.15 10.63 -7.60
C VAL A 309 12.33 11.62 -7.55
N PRO A 310 13.56 11.19 -7.23
CA PRO A 310 14.72 12.09 -7.26
C PRO A 310 14.94 12.72 -8.65
N ALA A 311 15.19 14.03 -8.67
CA ALA A 311 15.24 14.85 -9.89
C ALA A 311 16.24 14.35 -10.95
N THR A 312 17.36 13.77 -10.51
CA THR A 312 18.40 13.19 -11.38
C THR A 312 17.86 12.13 -12.34
N ARG A 313 16.81 11.41 -11.94
CA ARG A 313 16.14 10.39 -12.78
C ARG A 313 15.13 11.01 -13.73
N THR A 314 14.35 11.99 -13.28
CA THR A 314 13.41 12.74 -14.13
C THR A 314 14.12 13.44 -15.29
N GLU A 315 15.25 14.10 -15.01
CA GLU A 315 16.08 14.75 -16.03
C GLU A 315 16.62 13.77 -17.07
N SER A 316 16.81 12.50 -16.71
CA SER A 316 17.28 11.46 -17.64
C SER A 316 16.20 11.05 -18.63
N ILE A 317 14.94 10.98 -18.20
CA ILE A 317 13.79 10.73 -19.09
C ILE A 317 13.58 11.94 -20.01
N GLN A 318 13.62 13.16 -19.47
CA GLN A 318 13.48 14.38 -20.27
C GLN A 318 14.60 14.52 -21.31
N ARG A 319 15.86 14.24 -20.94
CA ARG A 319 16.97 14.21 -21.91
C ARG A 319 16.77 13.18 -23.00
N LEU A 320 16.25 12.00 -22.65
CA LEU A 320 15.97 10.95 -23.63
C LEU A 320 14.87 11.39 -24.60
N LEU A 321 13.79 11.99 -24.10
CA LEU A 321 12.70 12.51 -24.93
C LEU A 321 13.19 13.63 -25.85
N ASN A 322 14.00 14.56 -25.33
CA ASN A 322 14.57 15.67 -26.09
C ASN A 322 15.68 15.24 -27.06
N SER A 323 16.16 14.00 -26.99
CA SER A 323 17.23 13.50 -27.86
C SER A 323 16.75 13.06 -29.25
N GLY A 324 15.44 13.07 -29.51
CA GLY A 324 14.84 12.63 -30.79
C GLY A 324 14.95 11.12 -31.06
N ARG A 325 15.46 10.33 -30.11
CA ARG A 325 15.63 8.86 -30.25
C ARG A 325 14.37 8.04 -29.89
N PHE A 326 13.27 8.70 -29.52
CA PHE A 326 12.03 8.02 -29.21
C PHE A 326 11.13 7.98 -30.46
N PRO A 327 10.72 6.80 -30.97
CA PRO A 327 9.93 6.67 -32.21
C PRO A 327 8.54 7.33 -32.19
N LEU A 328 8.10 7.86 -31.05
CA LEU A 328 6.88 8.67 -30.96
C LEU A 328 7.04 10.06 -31.59
N LEU A 329 8.28 10.48 -31.89
CA LEU A 329 8.64 11.81 -32.40
C LEU A 329 9.15 11.76 -33.85
N ASP A 330 9.10 10.61 -34.52
CA ASP A 330 9.58 10.51 -35.88
C ASP A 330 8.48 11.03 -36.84
N GLU A 331 8.54 12.32 -37.16
CA GLU A 331 7.74 12.97 -38.22
C GLU A 331 8.08 12.43 -39.63
N SER A 332 8.87 11.36 -39.74
CA SER A 332 9.19 10.71 -41.01
C SER A 332 8.40 9.40 -41.21
N ARG A 333 7.09 9.51 -41.43
CA ARG A 333 6.32 8.51 -42.17
C ARG A 333 5.53 9.22 -43.26
N ASP A 334 6.14 9.25 -44.44
CA ASP A 334 5.64 9.51 -45.81
C ASP A 334 4.30 10.22 -45.97
#